data_AF-A0A699QK54-F1
#
_entry.id   AF-A0A699QK54-F1
#
_cell.length_a   1.000
_cell.length_b   1.000
_cell.length_c   1.000
_cell.angle_alpha   90.00
_cell.angle_beta   90.00
_cell.angle_gamma   90.00
#
_symmetry.space_group_name_H-M   'P 1'
#
loop_
_entity.id
_entity.type
_entity.pdbx_description
1 polymer ?
#
loop_
_entity_poly.entity_id
_entity_poly.type
_entity_poly.pdbx_seq_one_letter_code
_entity_poly.pdbx_strand_id
1 'polypeptide(L)'
;MRGYLQEEGIDFKESFTPVLVPAPDNILPLTLKWLFKNKHDEEQTVIRNKSRLIMRGYRQEEGIDFKESFTPVARMEAIRIFLAYGAHKSFMMFQMVMKTAFLHGSLKEDVYVHQPEGFIDADHPSHVYKLKKALYGLKQAPRA
;
A
#
# COMPACT_ATOMS: atom_id res chain seq x y z
N MET A 1 -4.24 -16.92 16.05
CA MET A 1 -4.51 -15.52 15.65
C MET A 1 -3.50 -14.50 16.17
N ARG A 2 -2.90 -14.69 17.35
CA ARG A 2 -2.04 -13.68 18.01
C ARG A 2 -0.63 -13.51 17.39
N GLY A 3 -0.06 -14.55 16.78
CA GLY A 3 1.26 -14.49 16.14
C GLY A 3 1.30 -13.80 14.76
N TYR A 4 0.16 -13.61 14.10
CA TYR A 4 0.08 -13.05 12.73
C TYR A 4 0.19 -11.52 12.68
N LEU A 5 -0.06 -10.85 13.80
CA LEU A 5 0.01 -9.39 13.91
C LEU A 5 1.42 -8.88 14.19
N GLN A 6 2.40 -9.78 14.40
CA GLN A 6 3.71 -9.40 14.92
C GLN A 6 4.73 -9.06 13.83
N GLU A 7 4.84 -9.85 12.75
CA GLU A 7 5.63 -9.44 11.56
C GLU A 7 4.97 -8.26 10.84
N GLU A 8 3.63 -8.26 10.74
CA GLU A 8 2.86 -7.26 9.99
C GLU A 8 2.67 -5.95 10.78
N GLY A 9 2.72 -6.03 12.11
CA GLY A 9 2.76 -4.85 12.98
C GLY A 9 4.03 -4.01 12.77
N ILE A 10 5.10 -4.60 12.24
CA ILE A 10 6.34 -3.88 11.90
C ILE A 10 6.12 -3.06 10.63
N ASP A 11 5.64 -3.67 9.54
CA ASP A 11 5.30 -2.96 8.29
C ASP A 11 4.21 -1.88 8.51
N PHE A 12 3.25 -2.17 9.39
CA PHE A 12 2.26 -1.19 9.85
C PHE A 12 2.95 0.02 10.48
N LYS A 13 3.68 -0.18 11.59
CA LYS A 13 4.32 0.92 12.33
C LYS A 13 5.30 1.74 11.49
N GLU A 14 5.94 1.13 10.50
CA GLU A 14 6.84 1.85 9.58
C GLU A 14 6.12 2.72 8.55
N SER A 15 4.89 2.37 8.19
CA SER A 15 4.11 3.10 7.17
C SER A 15 3.44 4.36 7.73
N PHE A 16 3.21 4.42 9.05
CA PHE A 16 2.51 5.50 9.74
C PHE A 16 3.43 6.38 10.58
N THR A 17 2.93 7.57 10.94
CA THR A 17 3.53 8.36 12.00
C THR A 17 3.37 7.65 13.34
N PRO A 18 4.42 7.60 14.18
CA PRO A 18 4.32 7.01 15.52
C PRO A 18 3.38 7.80 16.44
N VAL A 19 3.06 9.05 16.08
CA VAL A 19 2.18 9.93 16.83
C VAL A 19 0.77 9.91 16.21
N LEU A 20 -0.22 9.62 17.05
CA LEU A 20 -1.65 9.83 16.78
C LEU A 20 -1.96 11.32 16.85
N VAL A 21 -2.72 11.82 15.90
CA VAL A 21 -3.11 13.24 15.85
C VAL A 21 -4.63 13.40 15.93
N PRO A 22 -5.13 14.52 16.48
CA PRO A 22 -6.54 14.84 16.40
C PRO A 22 -7.02 14.82 14.94
N ALA A 23 -8.23 14.33 14.71
CA ALA A 23 -8.83 14.37 13.38
C ALA A 23 -8.97 15.83 12.91
N PRO A 24 -8.40 16.21 11.75
CA PRO A 24 -8.56 17.57 11.24
C PRO A 24 -10.02 17.81 10.81
N ASP A 25 -10.59 18.97 11.17
CA ASP A 25 -12.00 19.28 10.88
C ASP A 25 -12.33 19.35 9.38
N ASN A 26 -11.33 19.59 8.53
CA ASN A 26 -11.48 19.79 7.09
C ASN A 26 -10.93 18.63 6.23
N ILE A 27 -10.48 17.52 6.85
CA ILE A 27 -9.92 16.39 6.11
C ILE A 27 -10.63 15.12 6.53
N LEU A 28 -11.24 14.43 5.57
CA LEU A 28 -11.92 13.15 5.80
C LEU A 28 -10.88 12.03 5.95
N PRO A 29 -10.75 11.43 7.14
CA PRO A 29 -9.81 10.35 7.32
C PRO A 29 -10.25 9.12 6.54
N LEU A 30 -9.25 8.48 5.97
CA LEU A 30 -9.39 7.38 5.06
C LEU A 30 -9.51 6.05 5.84
N THR A 31 -10.45 5.19 5.46
CA THR A 31 -10.65 3.89 6.13
C THR A 31 -9.70 2.83 5.61
N LEU A 32 -9.05 2.11 6.52
CA LEU A 32 -8.23 0.93 6.22
C LEU A 32 -9.06 -0.36 6.23
N LYS A 33 -8.64 -1.35 5.45
CA LYS A 33 -9.22 -2.69 5.46
C LYS A 33 -8.12 -3.75 5.45
N TRP A 34 -8.29 -4.78 6.25
CA TRP A 34 -7.46 -5.98 6.19
C TRP A 34 -7.94 -6.90 5.06
N LEU A 35 -7.01 -7.29 4.19
CA LEU A 35 -7.19 -8.40 3.25
C LEU A 35 -6.41 -9.60 3.75
N PHE A 36 -7.11 -10.71 4.00
CA PHE A 36 -6.50 -11.98 4.38
C PHE A 36 -6.53 -12.93 3.19
N LYS A 37 -5.40 -13.57 2.90
CA LYS A 37 -5.28 -14.59 1.86
C LYS A 37 -4.43 -15.73 2.38
N ASN A 38 -5.03 -16.91 2.45
CA ASN A 38 -4.29 -18.13 2.73
C ASN A 38 -3.58 -18.61 1.46
N LYS A 39 -2.30 -18.94 1.60
CA LYS A 39 -1.57 -19.75 0.63
C LYS A 39 -1.71 -21.21 1.04
N HIS A 40 -2.17 -22.00 0.09
CA HIS A 40 -2.26 -23.44 0.21
C HIS A 40 -1.13 -24.08 -0.60
N ASP A 41 -0.68 -25.25 -0.15
CA ASP A 41 0.19 -26.14 -0.94
C ASP A 41 -0.61 -26.88 -2.02
N GLU A 42 0.09 -27.68 -2.83
CA GLU A 42 -0.51 -28.62 -3.79
C GLU A 42 -1.52 -29.57 -3.11
N GLU A 43 -1.25 -29.95 -1.85
CA GLU A 43 -2.15 -30.78 -1.02
C GLU A 43 -3.26 -30.00 -0.30
N GLN A 44 -3.52 -28.73 -0.68
CA GLN A 44 -4.49 -27.83 -0.04
C GLN A 44 -4.20 -27.49 1.45
N THR A 45 -3.07 -27.92 2.01
CA THR A 45 -2.67 -27.53 3.37
C THR A 45 -2.26 -26.06 3.43
N VAL A 46 -2.74 -25.30 4.42
CA VAL A 46 -2.38 -23.88 4.58
C VAL A 46 -0.93 -23.75 5.00
N ILE A 47 -0.05 -23.36 4.07
CA ILE A 47 1.38 -23.13 4.36
C ILE A 47 1.59 -21.77 5.01
N ARG A 48 0.88 -20.74 4.53
CA ARG A 48 1.12 -19.36 4.98
C ARG A 48 -0.13 -18.50 4.86
N ASN A 49 -0.54 -17.88 5.95
CA ASN A 49 -1.53 -16.82 5.91
C ASN A 49 -0.84 -15.49 5.55
N LYS A 50 -1.39 -14.77 4.58
CA LYS A 50 -0.93 -13.43 4.19
C LYS A 50 -2.02 -12.43 4.53
N SER A 51 -1.74 -11.52 5.45
CA SER A 51 -2.50 -10.30 5.60
C SER A 51 -1.92 -9.21 4.71
N ARG A 52 -2.76 -8.25 4.34
CA ARG A 52 -2.35 -6.99 3.74
C ARG A 52 -3.26 -5.90 4.28
N LEU A 53 -2.67 -4.85 4.81
CA LEU A 53 -3.41 -3.64 5.08
C LEU A 53 -3.56 -2.86 3.77
N ILE A 54 -4.80 -2.61 3.37
CA ILE A 54 -5.09 -1.85 2.16
C ILE A 54 -5.93 -0.63 2.47
N MET A 55 -5.74 0.39 1.65
CA MET A 55 -6.56 1.56 1.68
C MET A 55 -7.88 1.32 0.93
N ARG A 56 -8.99 1.70 1.54
CA ARG A 56 -10.32 1.70 0.91
C ARG A 56 -10.49 2.92 -0.01
N GLY A 57 -9.69 2.98 -1.08
CA GLY A 57 -9.48 4.18 -1.91
C GLY A 57 -10.65 4.66 -2.78
N TYR A 58 -11.81 3.97 -2.80
CA TYR A 58 -12.96 4.42 -3.60
C TYR A 58 -13.60 5.73 -3.09
N ARG A 59 -13.31 6.13 -1.84
CA ARG A 59 -13.78 7.40 -1.26
C ARG A 59 -12.89 8.61 -1.59
N GLN A 60 -11.80 8.42 -2.34
CA GLN A 60 -10.89 9.52 -2.65
C GLN A 60 -11.43 10.39 -3.79
N GLU A 61 -11.55 11.69 -3.55
CA GLU A 61 -11.99 12.70 -4.51
C GLU A 61 -10.80 13.46 -5.14
N GLU A 62 -10.85 13.61 -6.46
CA GLU A 62 -9.83 14.37 -7.21
C GLU A 62 -9.97 15.86 -6.90
N GLY A 63 -8.85 16.54 -6.64
CA GLY A 63 -8.80 17.93 -6.18
C GLY A 63 -8.92 18.10 -4.66
N ILE A 64 -9.35 17.07 -3.92
CA ILE A 64 -9.42 17.08 -2.45
C ILE A 64 -8.34 16.17 -1.86
N ASP A 65 -8.38 14.87 -2.18
CA ASP A 65 -7.49 13.86 -1.59
C ASP A 65 -6.23 13.60 -2.45
N PHE A 66 -6.29 13.94 -3.73
CA PHE A 66 -5.17 13.83 -4.67
C PHE A 66 -5.37 14.77 -5.86
N LYS A 67 -4.28 15.26 -6.46
CA LYS A 67 -4.33 16.19 -7.60
C LYS A 67 -4.49 15.50 -8.96
N GLU A 68 -3.83 14.35 -9.17
CA GLU A 68 -3.85 13.59 -10.43
C GLU A 68 -3.61 12.10 -10.15
N SER A 69 -4.24 11.21 -10.91
CA SER A 69 -4.04 9.75 -10.84
C SER A 69 -3.02 9.29 -11.89
N PHE A 70 -1.95 8.63 -11.46
CA PHE A 70 -0.91 8.11 -12.36
C PHE A 70 -0.97 6.60 -12.46
N THR A 71 -0.95 6.07 -13.67
CA THR A 71 -0.67 4.67 -13.93
C THR A 71 0.66 4.57 -14.69
N PRO A 72 1.75 4.07 -14.09
CA PRO A 72 3.01 3.88 -14.79
C PRO A 72 2.88 2.65 -15.70
N VAL A 73 2.15 2.81 -16.81
CA VAL A 73 2.05 1.78 -17.84
C VAL A 73 3.10 2.09 -18.89
N ALA A 74 4.18 1.32 -18.90
CA ALA A 74 5.11 1.34 -20.02
C ALA A 74 4.33 1.01 -21.30
N ARG A 75 4.53 1.82 -22.34
CA ARG A 75 3.85 1.63 -23.64
C ARG A 75 4.25 0.27 -24.23
N MET A 76 3.27 -0.46 -24.75
CA MET A 76 3.48 -1.81 -25.26
C MET A 76 4.50 -1.83 -26.41
N GLU A 77 4.53 -0.77 -27.21
CA GLU A 77 5.50 -0.56 -28.29
C GLU A 77 6.93 -0.49 -27.75
N ALA A 78 7.15 0.27 -26.67
CA ALA A 78 8.46 0.40 -26.04
C ALA A 78 8.93 -0.92 -25.42
N ILE A 79 8.02 -1.66 -24.79
CA ILE A 79 8.30 -2.99 -24.25
C ILE A 79 8.70 -3.95 -25.39
N ARG A 80 7.94 -3.97 -26.49
CA ARG A 80 8.24 -4.83 -27.65
C ARG A 80 9.59 -4.50 -28.27
N ILE A 81 9.91 -3.22 -28.44
CA ILE A 81 11.22 -2.78 -28.97
C ILE A 81 12.34 -3.21 -28.02
N PHE A 82 12.17 -3.02 -26.71
CA PHE A 82 13.17 -3.42 -25.71
C PHE A 82 13.42 -4.94 -25.72
N LEU A 83 12.36 -5.74 -25.74
CA LEU A 83 12.46 -7.20 -25.81
C LEU A 83 13.11 -7.67 -27.11
N ALA A 84 12.72 -7.09 -28.26
CA ALA A 84 13.31 -7.41 -29.55
C ALA A 84 14.80 -7.07 -29.61
N TYR A 85 15.19 -5.93 -29.04
CA TYR A 85 16.60 -5.51 -28.95
C TYR A 85 17.41 -6.43 -28.02
N GLY A 86 16.87 -6.77 -26.85
CA GLY A 86 17.49 -7.70 -25.91
C GLY A 86 17.71 -9.08 -26.52
N ALA A 87 16.70 -9.60 -27.24
CA ALA A 87 16.79 -10.86 -27.96
C ALA A 87 17.85 -10.82 -29.07
N HIS A 88 17.89 -9.74 -29.87
CA HIS A 88 18.88 -9.55 -30.93
C HIS A 88 20.31 -9.46 -30.39
N LYS A 89 20.51 -8.88 -29.20
CA LYS A 89 21.81 -8.80 -28.53
C LYS A 89 22.13 -10.01 -27.66
N SER A 90 21.25 -11.01 -27.62
CA SER A 90 21.35 -12.19 -26.75
C SER A 90 21.55 -11.83 -25.27
N PHE A 91 20.91 -10.75 -24.82
CA PHE A 91 20.96 -10.33 -23.43
C PHE A 91 20.06 -11.20 -22.56
N MET A 92 20.59 -11.59 -21.41
CA MET A 92 19.81 -12.24 -20.37
C MET A 92 19.01 -11.16 -19.63
N MET A 93 17.69 -11.16 -19.83
CA MET A 93 16.80 -10.21 -19.18
C MET A 93 16.19 -10.84 -17.93
N PHE A 94 16.19 -10.09 -16.83
CA PHE A 94 15.54 -10.48 -15.59
C PHE A 94 14.39 -9.52 -15.30
N GLN A 95 13.22 -10.07 -14.95
CA GLN A 95 12.11 -9.29 -14.46
C GLN A 95 12.13 -9.29 -12.94
N MET A 96 12.37 -8.13 -12.35
CA MET A 96 12.26 -7.95 -10.90
C MET A 96 10.93 -7.26 -10.57
N VAL A 97 9.95 -8.03 -10.12
CA VAL A 97 8.69 -7.47 -9.61
C VAL A 97 8.89 -7.09 -8.15
N MET A 98 9.09 -5.81 -7.89
CA MET A 98 9.16 -5.27 -6.53
C MET A 98 7.78 -5.33 -5.88
N LYS A 99 7.60 -6.28 -4.96
CA LYS A 99 6.34 -6.47 -4.23
C LYS A 99 6.03 -5.34 -3.24
N THR A 100 7.04 -4.56 -2.88
CA THR A 100 6.98 -3.47 -1.89
C THR A 100 7.21 -2.09 -2.51
N ALA A 101 7.27 -1.95 -3.85
CA ALA A 101 7.58 -0.66 -4.49
C ALA A 101 6.69 0.49 -3.98
N PHE A 102 5.40 0.21 -3.77
CA PHE A 102 4.47 1.19 -3.21
C PHE A 102 4.78 1.58 -1.76
N LEU A 103 5.25 0.65 -0.93
CA LEU A 103 5.48 0.88 0.51
C LEU A 103 6.74 1.70 0.81
N HIS A 104 7.61 1.93 -0.18
CA HIS A 104 8.83 2.74 0.00
C HIS A 104 8.69 4.17 -0.53
N GLY A 105 7.64 4.45 -1.30
CA GLY A 105 7.45 5.77 -1.86
C GLY A 105 6.96 6.76 -0.81
N SER A 106 7.61 7.93 -0.74
CA SER A 106 7.19 9.02 0.16
C SER A 106 5.96 9.74 -0.40
N LEU A 107 4.96 9.99 0.44
CA LEU A 107 3.80 10.79 0.04
C LEU A 107 4.16 12.29 0.07
N LYS A 108 3.73 13.02 -0.97
CA LYS A 108 3.88 14.48 -1.04
C LYS A 108 2.73 15.19 -0.33
N GLU A 109 1.56 14.57 -0.33
CA GLU A 109 0.35 15.06 0.32
C GLU A 109 0.15 14.41 1.69
N ASP A 110 -0.42 15.17 2.62
CA ASP A 110 -0.76 14.66 3.95
C ASP A 110 -2.03 13.80 3.87
N VAL A 111 -1.88 12.50 4.12
CA VAL A 111 -2.99 11.55 4.13
C VAL A 111 -3.23 11.07 5.56
N TYR A 112 -4.47 11.16 6.01
CA TYR A 112 -4.90 10.74 7.35
C TYR A 112 -5.77 9.49 7.23
N VAL A 113 -5.58 8.53 8.13
CA VAL A 113 -6.38 7.30 8.16
C VAL A 113 -6.97 7.04 9.54
N HIS A 114 -8.14 6.40 9.55
CA HIS A 114 -8.70 5.87 10.79
C HIS A 114 -7.83 4.77 11.36
N GLN A 115 -7.87 4.63 12.69
CA GLN A 115 -7.20 3.54 13.38
C GLN A 115 -7.77 2.19 12.90
N PRO A 116 -6.91 1.22 12.52
CA PRO A 116 -7.39 -0.08 12.07
C PRO A 116 -8.07 -0.84 13.20
N GLU A 117 -9.06 -1.65 12.85
CA GLU A 117 -9.70 -2.56 13.78
C GLU A 117 -8.66 -3.44 14.48
N GLY A 118 -8.69 -3.48 15.81
CA GLY A 118 -7.73 -4.20 16.65
C GLY A 118 -6.48 -3.40 17.07
N PHE A 119 -6.31 -2.16 16.58
CA PHE A 119 -5.21 -1.25 16.92
C PHE A 119 -5.70 0.13 17.39
N ILE A 120 -6.93 0.19 17.92
CA ILE A 120 -7.52 1.43 18.45
C ILE A 120 -6.88 1.74 19.81
N ASP A 121 -6.36 2.94 19.96
CA ASP A 121 -5.86 3.50 21.20
C ASP A 121 -7.02 3.79 22.17
N ALA A 122 -6.91 3.26 23.39
CA ALA A 122 -7.97 3.36 24.39
C ALA A 122 -8.11 4.77 24.97
N ASP A 123 -7.01 5.52 25.04
CA ASP A 123 -6.99 6.89 25.56
C ASP A 123 -7.43 7.90 24.50
N HIS A 124 -7.18 7.58 23.21
CA HIS A 124 -7.45 8.47 22.07
C HIS A 124 -8.23 7.77 20.94
N PRO A 125 -9.46 7.29 21.18
CA PRO A 125 -10.19 6.47 20.21
C PRO A 125 -10.60 7.23 18.94
N SER A 126 -10.73 8.56 19.01
CA SER A 126 -11.10 9.43 17.89
C SER A 126 -9.91 9.95 17.07
N HIS A 127 -8.68 9.69 17.51
CA HIS A 127 -7.49 10.15 16.81
C HIS A 127 -7.23 9.34 15.54
N VAL A 128 -6.44 9.92 14.64
CA VAL A 128 -6.12 9.37 13.33
C VAL A 128 -4.61 9.22 13.17
N TYR A 129 -4.19 8.28 12.33
CA TYR A 129 -2.79 8.17 11.94
C TYR A 129 -2.54 9.03 10.70
N LYS A 130 -1.40 9.72 10.69
CA LYS A 130 -0.87 10.34 9.48
C LYS A 130 0.03 9.36 8.77
N LEU A 131 -0.12 9.25 7.47
CA LEU A 131 0.62 8.31 6.65
C LEU A 131 1.95 8.91 6.18
N LYS A 132 3.06 8.18 6.34
CA LYS A 132 4.40 8.63 5.90
C LYS A 132 4.76 8.10 4.51
N LYS A 133 4.33 6.88 4.21
CA LYS A 133 4.66 6.17 2.97
C LYS A 133 3.41 5.76 2.23
N ALA A 134 3.48 5.64 0.92
CA ALA A 134 2.33 5.23 0.12
C ALA A 134 1.86 3.81 0.51
N LEU A 135 0.54 3.66 0.66
CA LEU A 135 -0.11 2.37 0.89
C LEU A 135 -0.82 1.88 -0.37
N TYR A 136 -0.96 0.57 -0.46
CA TYR A 136 -1.70 -0.07 -1.54
C TYR A 136 -3.17 0.38 -1.55
N GLY A 137 -3.67 0.78 -2.72
CA GLY A 137 -5.05 1.25 -2.91
C GLY A 137 -5.24 2.76 -2.82
N LEU A 138 -4.20 3.54 -2.50
CA LEU A 138 -4.22 5.00 -2.72
C LEU A 138 -4.09 5.31 -4.21
N LYS A 139 -4.89 6.25 -4.72
CA LYS A 139 -4.81 6.69 -6.13
C LYS A 139 -3.48 7.38 -6.45
N GLN A 140 -2.85 8.02 -5.47
CA GLN A 140 -1.54 8.68 -5.62
C GLN A 140 -0.32 7.79 -5.33
N ALA A 141 -0.50 6.56 -4.81
CA ALA A 141 0.62 5.66 -4.49
C ALA A 141 1.58 5.38 -5.66
N PRO A 142 1.14 5.29 -6.94
CA PRO A 142 2.05 5.06 -8.06
C PRO A 142 3.04 6.19 -8.37
N ARG A 143 2.91 7.37 -7.73
CA ARG A 143 3.84 8.51 -7.88
C ARG A 143 5.06 8.42 -6.96
N ALA A 144 4.93 7.66 -5.88
CA ALA A 144 5.76 7.74 -4.71
C ALA A 144 7.12 7.06 -4.90
#